data_AF-Q59G81-F1
#
_entry.id   AF-Q59G81-F1
#
_cell.length_a   1.000
_cell.length_b   1.000
_cell.length_c   1.000
_cell.angle_alpha   90.00
_cell.angle_beta   90.00
_cell.angle_gamma   90.00
#
_symmetry.space_group_name_H-M   'P 1'
#
loop_
_entity.id
_entity.type
_entity.pdbx_description
1 polymer ?
#
loop_
_entity_poly.entity_id
_entity_poly.type
_entity_poly.pdbx_seq_one_letter_code
_entity_poly.pdbx_strand_id
1 'polypeptide(L)'
;VSTLTLHFCFLQGTLLWKLSVPGHWGGLRPTMPSLLLLFTAALLSSWAQLLTDANSWWSLALNPVQRPEMFIIGAQPVCSQLPGLSPGQRKLCQLYQEHMAYIGEGAKTGIKECQHQFRQRRWNCSTADNASVFGRVMQIGSRETAFTHAVSAAGVVNAISRACREGELSTCGCSRTARPKDLPRDWLWGGCGDNVEYGYRFAKEFVDAREREKNFAKGSEEQGRVLMNLQNNEAGRRAVYKMADVACKCHGVSGSCSLKTCWLQLAEFRKVGDRLKEKYDSAA
;
A
#
# COMPACT_ATOMS: atom_id res chain seq x y z
N VAL A 1 50.18 -25.24 -0.65
CA VAL A 1 49.71 -24.03 -1.34
C VAL A 1 49.45 -24.42 -2.78
N SER A 2 48.20 -24.79 -3.09
CA SER A 2 47.83 -25.27 -4.44
C SER A 2 47.00 -24.18 -5.11
N THR A 3 47.55 -23.62 -6.17
CA THR A 3 47.02 -22.50 -6.93
C THR A 3 45.77 -22.94 -7.71
N LEU A 4 44.62 -22.30 -7.45
CA LEU A 4 43.42 -22.44 -8.29
C LEU A 4 43.62 -21.67 -9.58
N THR A 5 43.59 -22.35 -10.72
CA THR A 5 43.61 -21.72 -12.05
C THR A 5 42.19 -21.64 -12.59
N LEU A 6 41.67 -20.42 -12.74
CA LEU A 6 40.37 -20.13 -13.37
C LEU A 6 40.57 -19.98 -14.87
N HIS A 7 39.97 -20.86 -15.67
CA HIS A 7 39.87 -20.69 -17.12
C HIS A 7 38.51 -20.09 -17.49
N PHE A 8 38.55 -18.95 -18.18
CA PHE A 8 37.38 -18.31 -18.77
C PHE A 8 37.20 -18.81 -20.20
N CYS A 9 36.00 -19.32 -20.53
CA CYS A 9 35.61 -19.64 -21.90
C CYS A 9 34.25 -18.99 -22.18
N PHE A 10 34.18 -18.19 -23.24
CA PHE A 10 32.96 -17.51 -23.68
C PHE A 10 32.31 -18.32 -24.81
N LEU A 11 31.15 -18.92 -24.54
CA LEU A 11 30.25 -19.42 -25.58
C LEU A 11 28.84 -18.91 -25.29
N GLN A 12 28.25 -18.18 -26.24
CA GLN A 12 26.83 -17.76 -26.27
C GLN A 12 26.30 -17.08 -24.99
N GLY A 13 27.01 -16.05 -24.49
CA GLY A 13 26.41 -15.05 -23.61
C GLY A 13 26.08 -15.46 -22.17
N THR A 14 26.39 -16.68 -21.75
CA THR A 14 26.25 -17.13 -20.35
C THR A 14 27.61 -17.46 -19.73
N LEU A 15 27.91 -16.85 -18.58
CA LEU A 15 29.12 -17.12 -17.79
C LEU A 15 28.93 -18.44 -17.03
N LEU A 16 29.52 -19.52 -17.52
CA LEU A 16 29.50 -20.83 -16.86
C LEU A 16 30.78 -21.03 -16.04
N TRP A 17 30.63 -21.32 -14.75
CA TRP A 17 31.73 -21.67 -13.87
C TRP A 17 31.95 -23.19 -13.94
N LYS A 18 33.17 -23.62 -14.27
CA LYS A 18 33.56 -25.03 -14.21
C LYS A 18 34.66 -25.19 -13.15
N LEU A 19 34.28 -25.69 -11.98
CA LEU A 19 35.24 -26.14 -10.97
C LEU A 19 35.75 -27.53 -11.37
N SER A 20 36.98 -27.60 -11.87
CA SER A 20 37.65 -28.88 -12.11
C SER A 20 38.34 -29.33 -10.82
N VAL A 21 37.81 -30.39 -10.20
CA VAL A 21 38.50 -31.13 -9.14
C VAL A 21 39.23 -32.31 -9.80
N PRO A 22 40.54 -32.52 -9.57
CA PRO A 22 41.23 -33.68 -10.09
C PRO A 22 40.90 -34.89 -9.20
N GLY A 23 40.04 -35.78 -9.71
CA GLY A 23 39.69 -37.03 -9.05
C GLY A 23 39.31 -38.09 -10.08
N HIS A 24 39.99 -39.24 -10.01
CA HIS A 24 39.78 -40.44 -10.82
C HIS A 24 38.30 -40.82 -10.94
N TRP A 25 37.76 -40.87 -12.17
CA TRP A 25 36.43 -41.40 -12.45
C TRP A 25 36.49 -42.93 -12.61
N GLY A 26 36.33 -43.64 -11.50
CA GLY A 26 35.80 -45.01 -11.51
C GLY A 26 34.29 -44.94 -11.76
N GLY A 27 33.81 -45.65 -12.77
CA GLY A 27 32.40 -45.63 -13.16
C GLY A 27 31.46 -46.15 -12.07
N LEU A 28 30.52 -45.31 -11.64
CA LEU A 28 29.29 -45.74 -10.97
C LEU A 28 28.08 -45.16 -11.73
N ARG A 29 27.30 -46.04 -12.34
CA ARG A 29 25.97 -45.70 -12.84
C ARG A 29 25.07 -45.41 -11.62
N PRO A 30 24.31 -44.31 -11.61
CA PRO A 30 23.38 -44.03 -10.52
C PRO A 30 22.33 -45.14 -10.47
N THR A 31 22.14 -45.74 -9.29
CA THR A 31 21.10 -46.74 -9.05
C THR A 31 19.73 -46.06 -9.09
N MET A 32 18.68 -46.75 -9.58
CA MET A 32 17.31 -46.24 -9.68
C MET A 32 16.77 -45.46 -8.45
N PRO A 33 17.08 -45.82 -7.18
CA PRO A 33 16.66 -45.02 -6.02
C PRO A 33 17.25 -43.60 -5.99
N SER A 34 18.44 -43.37 -6.54
CA SER A 34 19.07 -42.04 -6.56
C SER A 34 18.39 -41.09 -7.56
N LEU A 35 17.89 -41.61 -8.68
CA LEU A 35 17.11 -40.84 -9.65
C LEU A 35 15.71 -40.49 -9.11
N LEU A 36 15.07 -41.41 -8.39
CA LEU A 36 13.80 -41.17 -7.70
C LEU A 36 13.92 -40.08 -6.62
N LEU A 37 15.01 -40.08 -5.84
CA LEU A 37 15.28 -39.04 -4.84
C LEU A 37 15.51 -37.65 -5.45
N LEU A 38 16.18 -37.58 -6.61
CA LEU A 38 16.37 -36.31 -7.33
C LEU A 38 15.05 -35.80 -7.93
N PHE A 39 14.20 -36.69 -8.46
CA PHE A 39 12.88 -36.33 -8.96
C PHE A 39 11.92 -35.91 -7.84
N THR A 40 11.93 -36.57 -6.69
CA THR A 40 11.10 -36.16 -5.54
C THR A 40 11.60 -34.85 -4.92
N ALA A 41 12.92 -34.64 -4.85
CA ALA A 41 13.49 -33.36 -4.42
C ALA A 41 13.18 -32.22 -5.41
N ALA A 42 13.16 -32.50 -6.72
CA ALA A 42 12.77 -31.54 -7.75
C ALA A 42 11.26 -31.24 -7.72
N LEU A 43 10.41 -32.25 -7.48
CA LEU A 43 8.98 -32.05 -7.25
C LEU A 43 8.74 -31.25 -5.97
N LEU A 44 9.35 -31.63 -4.84
CA LEU A 44 9.25 -30.91 -3.57
C LEU A 44 9.76 -29.47 -3.66
N SER A 45 10.82 -29.20 -4.43
CA SER A 45 11.31 -27.84 -4.66
C SER A 45 10.41 -27.03 -5.60
N SER A 46 9.78 -27.68 -6.59
CA SER A 46 8.71 -27.10 -7.41
C SER A 46 7.46 -26.76 -6.58
N TRP A 47 7.09 -27.61 -5.62
CA TRP A 47 6.02 -27.33 -4.65
C TRP A 47 6.41 -26.25 -3.63
N ALA A 48 7.70 -26.15 -3.27
CA ALA A 48 8.21 -25.13 -2.34
C ALA A 48 8.28 -23.72 -2.94
N GLN A 49 8.19 -23.57 -4.27
CA GLN A 49 8.17 -22.28 -4.94
C GLN A 49 6.78 -21.60 -4.96
N LEU A 50 5.75 -22.21 -4.36
CA LEU A 50 4.37 -21.68 -4.34
C LEU A 50 3.94 -21.02 -3.02
N LEU A 51 4.89 -20.55 -2.20
CA LEU A 51 4.61 -19.62 -1.09
C LEU A 51 5.14 -18.24 -1.47
N THR A 52 4.58 -17.65 -2.52
CA THR A 52 4.78 -16.24 -2.82
C THR A 52 4.25 -15.40 -1.66
N ASP A 53 5.04 -14.44 -1.17
CA ASP A 53 4.73 -13.47 -0.10
C ASP A 53 3.30 -12.93 -0.20
N ALA A 54 2.33 -13.64 0.38
CA ALA A 54 0.90 -13.38 0.19
C ALA A 54 0.35 -12.37 1.19
N ASN A 55 1.22 -11.63 1.89
CA ASN A 55 0.80 -10.69 2.92
C ASN A 55 1.10 -9.26 2.46
N SER A 56 0.05 -8.46 2.26
CA SER A 56 0.13 -7.02 1.97
C SER A 56 -0.46 -6.21 3.11
N TRP A 57 -0.07 -4.95 3.26
CA TRP A 57 -0.57 -4.05 4.31
C TRP A 57 -2.11 -3.87 4.26
N TRP A 58 -2.76 -4.18 3.13
CA TRP A 58 -4.22 -4.23 3.03
C TRP A 58 -4.86 -5.19 4.04
N SER A 59 -4.14 -6.21 4.53
CA SER A 59 -4.61 -7.15 5.56
C SER A 59 -5.04 -6.47 6.85
N LEU A 60 -4.52 -5.26 7.13
CA LEU A 60 -4.91 -4.41 8.26
C LEU A 60 -6.39 -4.01 8.22
N ALA A 61 -7.03 -4.06 7.04
CA ALA A 61 -8.47 -3.82 6.90
C ALA A 61 -9.33 -4.92 7.53
N LEU A 62 -8.82 -6.15 7.54
CA LEU A 62 -9.53 -7.35 8.01
C LEU A 62 -9.10 -7.74 9.43
N ASN A 63 -7.91 -7.32 9.85
CA ASN A 63 -7.36 -7.54 11.18
C ASN A 63 -7.21 -6.17 11.87
N PRO A 64 -8.29 -5.63 12.47
CA PRO A 64 -8.27 -4.30 13.07
C PRO A 64 -7.18 -4.23 14.15
N VAL A 65 -6.30 -3.25 14.03
CA VAL A 65 -5.26 -2.99 15.03
C VAL A 65 -5.95 -2.48 16.28
N GLN A 66 -5.97 -3.30 17.34
CA GLN A 66 -6.48 -2.87 18.63
C GLN A 66 -5.56 -1.78 19.16
N ARG A 67 -6.15 -0.65 19.55
CA ARG A 67 -5.43 0.47 20.18
C ARG A 67 -4.89 -0.06 21.51
N PRO A 68 -3.56 -0.18 21.71
CA PRO A 68 -3.06 -0.68 22.97
C PRO A 68 -3.41 0.34 24.06
N GLU A 69 -4.28 -0.04 24.99
CA GLU A 69 -4.49 0.70 26.21
C GLU A 69 -3.20 0.60 27.04
N MET A 70 -2.39 1.65 27.01
CA MET A 70 -1.26 1.91 27.92
C MET A 70 -0.11 0.87 27.89
N PHE A 71 1.12 1.37 27.76
CA PHE A 71 2.34 0.56 27.67
C PHE A 71 2.57 -0.26 28.96
N ILE A 72 2.32 -1.57 28.91
CA ILE A 72 2.84 -2.52 29.89
C ILE A 72 4.26 -2.92 29.46
N ILE A 73 5.23 -2.75 30.36
CA ILE A 73 6.61 -3.22 30.20
C ILE A 73 6.59 -4.73 29.91
N GLY A 74 7.00 -5.13 28.70
CA GLY A 74 7.03 -6.53 28.26
C GLY A 74 6.03 -6.90 27.15
N ALA A 75 5.18 -5.97 26.69
CA ALA A 75 4.36 -6.19 25.51
C ALA A 75 5.25 -6.27 24.25
N GLN A 76 5.10 -7.34 23.47
CA GLN A 76 5.74 -7.51 22.16
C GLN A 76 5.49 -6.28 21.27
N PRO A 77 6.47 -5.83 20.46
CA PRO A 77 6.27 -4.66 19.60
C PRO A 77 5.15 -4.94 18.60
N VAL A 78 4.04 -4.20 18.71
CA VAL A 78 2.81 -4.30 17.90
C VAL A 78 3.15 -4.49 16.42
N CYS A 79 4.12 -3.74 15.91
CA CYS A 79 4.56 -3.74 14.51
C CYS A 79 5.17 -5.06 13.99
N SER A 80 5.73 -5.89 14.87
CA SER A 80 6.29 -7.19 14.47
C SER A 80 5.20 -8.23 14.25
N GLN A 81 4.04 -8.06 14.91
CA GLN A 81 2.90 -8.97 14.82
C GLN A 81 1.96 -8.64 13.67
N LEU A 82 2.02 -7.41 13.14
CA LEU A 82 1.18 -7.00 12.01
C LEU A 82 1.60 -7.73 10.73
N PRO A 83 0.74 -8.62 10.19
CA PRO A 83 1.07 -9.37 8.99
C PRO A 83 1.05 -8.46 7.76
N GLY A 84 1.98 -8.70 6.83
CA GLY A 84 1.97 -8.05 5.51
C GLY A 84 2.62 -6.68 5.43
N LEU A 85 3.23 -6.18 6.49
CA LEU A 85 4.11 -5.01 6.40
C LEU A 85 5.44 -5.37 5.74
N SER A 86 5.85 -4.56 4.77
CA SER A 86 7.23 -4.60 4.24
C SER A 86 8.24 -4.12 5.30
N PRO A 87 9.54 -4.42 5.15
CA PRO A 87 10.59 -3.89 6.01
C PRO A 87 10.52 -2.37 6.25
N GLY A 88 10.28 -1.56 5.21
CA GLY A 88 10.14 -0.10 5.34
C GLY A 88 8.85 0.31 6.03
N GLN A 89 7.72 -0.35 5.73
CA GLN A 89 6.46 -0.13 6.44
C GLN A 89 6.56 -0.49 7.93
N ARG A 90 7.33 -1.51 8.29
CA ARG A 90 7.57 -1.89 9.69
C ARG A 90 8.35 -0.81 10.44
N LYS A 91 9.34 -0.18 9.80
CA LYS A 91 10.05 0.98 10.37
C LYS A 91 9.10 2.16 10.60
N LEU A 92 8.25 2.46 9.62
CA LEU A 92 7.23 3.51 9.76
C LEU A 92 6.22 3.19 10.88
N CYS A 93 5.79 1.93 11.00
CA CYS A 93 4.93 1.50 12.10
C CYS A 93 5.59 1.77 13.47
N GLN A 94 6.88 1.47 13.62
CA GLN A 94 7.59 1.71 14.89
C GLN A 94 7.62 3.19 15.27
N LEU A 95 7.70 4.09 14.27
CA LEU A 95 7.69 5.54 14.46
C LEU A 95 6.28 6.12 14.65
N TYR A 96 5.27 5.52 14.01
CA TYR A 96 3.90 6.03 13.90
C TYR A 96 2.88 4.96 14.32
N GLN A 97 3.03 4.43 15.54
CA GLN A 97 2.19 3.31 16.02
C GLN A 97 0.70 3.67 16.06
N GLU A 98 0.36 4.89 16.49
CA GLU A 98 -1.03 5.41 16.55
C GLU A 98 -1.71 5.41 15.18
N HIS A 99 -0.93 5.56 14.09
CA HIS A 99 -1.45 5.65 12.73
C HIS A 99 -1.92 4.30 12.20
N MET A 100 -1.44 3.19 12.75
CA MET A 100 -1.70 1.86 12.20
C MET A 100 -3.18 1.48 12.22
N ALA A 101 -3.91 1.89 13.25
CA ALA A 101 -5.36 1.69 13.32
C ALA A 101 -6.08 2.44 12.18
N TYR A 102 -5.67 3.69 11.92
CA TYR A 102 -6.25 4.52 10.86
C TYR A 102 -5.80 4.13 9.45
N ILE A 103 -4.60 3.55 9.29
CA ILE A 103 -4.18 2.90 8.05
C ILE A 103 -5.11 1.71 7.75
N GLY A 104 -5.41 0.89 8.75
CA GLY A 104 -6.36 -0.23 8.61
C GLY A 104 -7.77 0.23 8.23
N GLU A 105 -8.30 1.24 8.92
CA GLU A 105 -9.62 1.82 8.58
C GLU A 105 -9.63 2.48 7.19
N GLY A 106 -8.52 3.13 6.79
CA GLY A 106 -8.33 3.67 5.45
C GLY A 106 -8.33 2.57 4.37
N ALA A 107 -7.61 1.47 4.60
CA ALA A 107 -7.61 0.31 3.71
C ALA A 107 -9.02 -0.29 3.57
N LYS A 108 -9.72 -0.48 4.70
CA LYS A 108 -11.08 -1.00 4.77
C LYS A 108 -12.07 -0.11 4.02
N THR A 109 -11.93 1.21 4.16
CA THR A 109 -12.74 2.19 3.43
C THR A 109 -12.49 2.09 1.93
N GLY A 110 -11.22 1.97 1.50
CA GLY A 110 -10.85 1.76 0.10
C GLY A 110 -11.42 0.46 -0.49
N ILE A 111 -11.34 -0.66 0.24
CA ILE A 111 -11.89 -1.96 -0.18
C ILE A 111 -13.40 -1.89 -0.34
N LYS A 112 -14.12 -1.34 0.65
CA LYS A 112 -15.58 -1.21 0.59
C LYS A 112 -16.02 -0.36 -0.59
N GLU A 113 -15.30 0.72 -0.87
CA GLU A 113 -15.61 1.58 -2.01
C GLU A 113 -15.29 0.90 -3.34
N CYS A 114 -14.20 0.13 -3.41
CA CYS A 114 -13.90 -0.69 -4.58
C CYS A 114 -14.99 -1.71 -4.87
N GLN A 115 -15.42 -2.46 -3.84
CA GLN A 115 -16.56 -3.38 -3.94
C GLN A 115 -17.83 -2.67 -4.39
N HIS A 116 -18.09 -1.47 -3.85
CA HIS A 116 -19.23 -0.67 -4.28
C HIS A 116 -19.16 -0.33 -5.78
N GLN A 117 -18.04 0.23 -6.24
CA GLN A 117 -17.87 0.68 -7.63
C GLN A 117 -17.91 -0.47 -8.64
N PHE A 118 -17.49 -1.67 -8.23
CA PHE A 118 -17.41 -2.85 -9.09
C PHE A 118 -18.52 -3.89 -8.87
N ARG A 119 -19.51 -3.61 -8.02
CA ARG A 119 -20.58 -4.57 -7.64
C ARG A 119 -21.36 -5.22 -8.80
N GLN A 120 -21.40 -4.57 -9.98
CA GLN A 120 -22.07 -5.07 -11.20
C GLN A 120 -21.08 -5.46 -12.33
N ARG A 121 -19.79 -5.56 -12.02
CA ARG A 121 -18.75 -6.00 -12.96
C ARG A 121 -18.40 -7.47 -12.73
N ARG A 122 -17.81 -8.13 -13.74
CA ARG A 122 -17.34 -9.54 -13.63
C ARG A 122 -16.31 -9.70 -12.51
N TRP A 123 -15.37 -8.78 -12.44
CA TRP A 123 -14.51 -8.59 -11.27
C TRP A 123 -15.18 -7.56 -10.37
N ASN A 124 -15.66 -8.00 -9.20
CA ASN A 124 -16.45 -7.20 -8.27
C ASN A 124 -15.66 -6.67 -7.08
N CYS A 125 -14.32 -6.75 -7.14
CA CYS A 125 -13.41 -6.36 -6.06
C CYS A 125 -13.66 -7.12 -4.73
N SER A 126 -14.23 -8.32 -4.78
CA SER A 126 -14.36 -9.19 -3.61
C SER A 126 -12.99 -9.53 -3.02
N THR A 127 -12.90 -9.56 -1.70
CA THR A 127 -11.68 -9.97 -1.01
C THR A 127 -11.50 -11.48 -1.10
N ALA A 128 -10.29 -11.94 -1.45
CA ALA A 128 -10.02 -13.37 -1.60
C ALA A 128 -9.77 -14.06 -0.26
N ASP A 129 -8.77 -13.60 0.50
CA ASP A 129 -8.34 -14.18 1.78
C ASP A 129 -7.89 -13.11 2.78
N ASN A 130 -7.80 -13.47 4.07
CA ASN A 130 -7.33 -12.58 5.15
C ASN A 130 -5.85 -12.13 5.00
N ALA A 131 -5.04 -12.94 4.30
CA ALA A 131 -3.63 -12.68 4.03
C ALA A 131 -3.43 -11.81 2.77
N SER A 132 -4.04 -12.25 1.65
CA SER A 132 -3.96 -11.58 0.36
C SER A 132 -5.33 -10.97 -0.01
N VAL A 133 -5.60 -9.80 0.58
CA VAL A 133 -6.93 -9.14 0.48
C VAL A 133 -7.45 -9.05 -0.95
N PHE A 134 -6.60 -8.77 -1.94
CA PHE A 134 -6.97 -8.72 -3.36
C PHE A 134 -6.43 -9.91 -4.19
N GLY A 135 -5.74 -10.87 -3.58
CA GLY A 135 -5.25 -12.07 -4.25
C GLY A 135 -4.31 -11.82 -5.44
N ARG A 136 -4.44 -12.67 -6.47
CA ARG A 136 -3.58 -12.66 -7.67
C ARG A 136 -3.74 -11.43 -8.57
N VAL A 137 -4.84 -10.67 -8.44
CA VAL A 137 -5.06 -9.47 -9.29
C VAL A 137 -3.91 -8.48 -9.13
N MET A 138 -3.34 -8.38 -7.91
CA MET A 138 -2.23 -7.45 -7.61
C MET A 138 -0.89 -7.89 -8.19
N GLN A 139 -0.79 -9.10 -8.73
CA GLN A 139 0.44 -9.57 -9.39
C GLN A 139 0.52 -9.15 -10.87
N ILE A 140 -0.61 -8.74 -11.44
CA ILE A 140 -0.77 -8.42 -12.86
C ILE A 140 -0.96 -6.91 -13.01
N GLY A 141 -0.32 -6.31 -14.03
CA GLY A 141 -0.52 -4.92 -14.43
C GLY A 141 -1.86 -4.72 -15.15
N SER A 142 -2.96 -4.70 -14.40
CA SER A 142 -4.32 -4.53 -14.95
C SER A 142 -4.94 -3.19 -14.56
N ARG A 143 -6.01 -2.78 -15.25
CA ARG A 143 -6.78 -1.58 -14.86
C ARG A 143 -7.40 -1.74 -13.47
N GLU A 144 -7.80 -2.96 -13.11
CA GLU A 144 -8.35 -3.31 -11.79
C GLU A 144 -7.30 -3.10 -10.69
N THR A 145 -6.05 -3.51 -10.96
CA THR A 145 -4.89 -3.27 -10.10
C THR A 145 -4.65 -1.77 -9.93
N ALA A 146 -4.69 -1.02 -11.03
CA ALA A 146 -4.52 0.43 -11.01
C ALA A 146 -5.57 1.13 -10.12
N PHE A 147 -6.84 0.78 -10.29
CA PHE A 147 -7.92 1.31 -9.44
C PHE A 147 -7.73 0.93 -7.97
N THR A 148 -7.37 -0.32 -7.68
CA THR A 148 -7.15 -0.83 -6.33
C THR A 148 -6.05 -0.05 -5.59
N HIS A 149 -4.93 0.22 -6.26
CA HIS A 149 -3.85 1.06 -5.72
C HIS A 149 -4.34 2.48 -5.43
N ALA A 150 -5.04 3.09 -6.40
CA ALA A 150 -5.54 4.46 -6.26
C ALA A 150 -6.56 4.61 -5.11
N VAL A 151 -7.58 3.76 -5.05
CA VAL A 151 -8.64 3.84 -4.03
C VAL A 151 -8.11 3.51 -2.63
N SER A 152 -7.12 2.61 -2.53
CA SER A 152 -6.49 2.27 -1.25
C SER A 152 -5.64 3.43 -0.72
N ALA A 153 -4.82 4.04 -1.57
CA ALA A 153 -4.03 5.22 -1.20
C ALA A 153 -4.94 6.39 -0.80
N ALA A 154 -6.03 6.60 -1.56
CA ALA A 154 -7.06 7.58 -1.23
C ALA A 154 -7.71 7.31 0.15
N GLY A 155 -8.01 6.04 0.44
CA GLY A 155 -8.57 5.61 1.73
C GLY A 155 -7.68 5.98 2.91
N VAL A 156 -6.36 5.75 2.80
CA VAL A 156 -5.39 6.12 3.85
C VAL A 156 -5.31 7.63 4.04
N VAL A 157 -5.29 8.42 2.95
CA VAL A 157 -5.33 9.90 3.07
C VAL A 157 -6.59 10.34 3.80
N ASN A 158 -7.76 9.81 3.42
CA ASN A 158 -9.03 10.19 4.03
C ASN A 158 -9.05 9.89 5.54
N ALA A 159 -8.67 8.67 5.94
CA ALA A 159 -8.71 8.25 7.34
C ALA A 159 -7.73 9.03 8.21
N ILE A 160 -6.46 9.17 7.77
CA ILE A 160 -5.43 9.88 8.55
C ILE A 160 -5.77 11.36 8.69
N SER A 161 -6.24 12.00 7.63
CA SER A 161 -6.60 13.43 7.67
C SER A 161 -7.77 13.73 8.61
N ARG A 162 -8.76 12.82 8.69
CA ARG A 162 -9.87 12.92 9.67
C ARG A 162 -9.40 12.67 11.10
N ALA A 163 -8.56 11.66 11.31
CA ALA A 163 -7.99 11.36 12.62
C ALA A 163 -7.19 12.55 13.18
N CYS A 164 -6.44 13.26 12.33
CA CYS A 164 -5.76 14.51 12.71
C CYS A 164 -6.74 15.61 13.15
N ARG A 165 -7.88 15.75 12.48
CA ARG A 165 -8.93 16.74 12.83
C ARG A 165 -9.60 16.39 14.15
N GLU A 166 -9.78 15.11 14.42
CA GLU A 166 -10.43 14.60 15.63
C GLU A 166 -9.49 14.59 16.85
N GLY A 167 -8.20 14.86 16.66
CA GLY A 167 -7.21 14.87 17.74
C GLY A 167 -6.76 13.49 18.18
N GLU A 168 -6.99 12.47 17.34
CA GLU A 168 -6.70 11.07 17.64
C GLU A 168 -5.23 10.68 17.40
N LEU A 169 -4.45 11.56 16.77
CA LEU A 169 -3.04 11.37 16.43
C LEU A 169 -2.22 12.48 17.06
N SER A 170 -1.27 12.12 17.92
CA SER A 170 -0.43 13.09 18.65
C SER A 170 0.50 13.92 17.75
N THR A 171 0.84 13.40 16.58
CA THR A 171 1.83 14.02 15.66
C THR A 171 1.21 15.00 14.65
N CYS A 172 -0.10 15.18 14.65
CA CYS A 172 -0.80 16.14 13.80
C CYS A 172 -1.98 16.80 14.53
N GLY A 173 -2.60 17.78 13.87
CA GLY A 173 -3.80 18.42 14.36
C GLY A 173 -4.62 18.96 13.20
N CYS A 174 -5.47 19.95 13.45
CA CYS A 174 -6.30 20.60 12.44
C CYS A 174 -5.49 21.10 11.22
N SER A 175 -6.18 21.22 10.09
CA SER A 175 -5.64 21.83 8.88
C SER A 175 -5.05 23.22 9.14
N ARG A 176 -3.87 23.47 8.56
CA ARG A 176 -3.22 24.80 8.53
C ARG A 176 -3.33 25.47 7.16
N THR A 177 -4.24 24.98 6.31
CA THR A 177 -4.45 25.54 4.97
C THR A 177 -4.87 27.01 5.06
N ALA A 178 -4.24 27.84 4.23
CA ALA A 178 -4.57 29.25 4.14
C ALA A 178 -6.01 29.45 3.65
N ARG A 179 -6.60 30.58 4.03
CA ARG A 179 -7.91 30.99 3.55
C ARG A 179 -7.95 31.00 2.01
N PRO A 180 -8.92 30.31 1.37
CA PRO A 180 -9.11 30.40 -0.08
C PRO A 180 -9.39 31.84 -0.54
N LYS A 181 -8.81 32.26 -1.66
CA LYS A 181 -8.91 33.64 -2.18
C LYS A 181 -10.32 34.00 -2.63
N ASP A 182 -11.06 33.00 -3.07
CA ASP A 182 -12.44 33.04 -3.56
C ASP A 182 -13.48 33.00 -2.43
N LEU A 183 -13.07 32.78 -1.18
CA LEU A 183 -13.99 32.76 -0.04
C LEU A 183 -14.51 34.18 0.28
N PRO A 184 -15.85 34.40 0.30
CA PRO A 184 -16.45 35.72 0.59
C PRO A 184 -15.90 36.34 1.87
N ARG A 185 -15.49 37.63 1.81
CA ARG A 185 -14.73 38.31 2.88
C ARG A 185 -15.43 38.30 4.24
N ASP A 186 -16.75 38.32 4.22
CA ASP A 186 -17.65 38.28 5.37
C ASP A 186 -17.72 36.90 6.04
N TRP A 187 -17.31 35.83 5.36
CA TRP A 187 -17.26 34.49 5.95
C TRP A 187 -15.94 34.32 6.69
N LEU A 188 -16.00 33.85 7.93
CA LEU A 188 -14.82 33.61 8.75
C LEU A 188 -14.12 32.32 8.30
N TRP A 189 -12.80 32.36 8.19
CA TRP A 189 -11.97 31.16 7.99
C TRP A 189 -11.42 30.71 9.33
N GLY A 190 -11.77 29.51 9.78
CA GLY A 190 -11.38 29.02 11.10
C GLY A 190 -12.05 27.71 11.46
N GLY A 191 -12.00 27.34 12.74
CA GLY A 191 -12.41 26.02 13.20
C GLY A 191 -11.34 24.96 12.93
N CYS A 192 -11.73 23.69 13.04
CA CYS A 192 -10.82 22.56 12.87
C CYS A 192 -11.18 21.77 11.60
N GLY A 193 -10.47 22.05 10.51
CA GLY A 193 -10.61 21.34 9.23
C GLY A 193 -9.75 20.08 9.13
N ASP A 194 -10.08 19.23 8.16
CA ASP A 194 -9.33 17.99 7.88
C ASP A 194 -7.90 18.31 7.40
N ASN A 195 -6.89 17.66 7.99
CA ASN A 195 -5.49 17.91 7.65
C ASN A 195 -5.05 17.09 6.44
N VAL A 196 -5.55 17.49 5.27
CA VAL A 196 -5.36 16.76 3.99
C VAL A 196 -3.88 16.69 3.59
N GLU A 197 -3.12 17.76 3.83
CA GLU A 197 -1.68 17.84 3.52
C GLU A 197 -0.86 16.83 4.35
N TYR A 198 -1.19 16.66 5.63
CA TYR A 198 -0.53 15.67 6.47
C TYR A 198 -0.86 14.24 6.00
N GLY A 199 -2.15 13.94 5.82
CA GLY A 199 -2.59 12.62 5.36
C GLY A 199 -2.00 12.25 4.00
N TYR A 200 -1.89 13.22 3.08
CA TYR A 200 -1.23 13.04 1.78
C TYR A 200 0.22 12.58 1.93
N ARG A 201 1.01 13.33 2.69
CA ARG A 201 2.44 13.07 2.88
C ARG A 201 2.66 11.74 3.59
N PHE A 202 1.90 11.47 4.65
CA PHE A 202 2.00 10.21 5.37
C PHE A 202 1.64 9.00 4.48
N ALA A 203 0.52 9.08 3.74
CA ALA A 203 0.12 8.01 2.82
C ALA A 203 1.17 7.78 1.72
N LYS A 204 1.85 8.83 1.25
CA LYS A 204 2.97 8.69 0.31
C LYS A 204 4.11 7.88 0.91
N GLU A 205 4.55 8.21 2.12
CA GLU A 205 5.63 7.47 2.78
C GLU A 205 5.25 6.01 3.05
N PHE A 206 4.05 5.77 3.61
CA PHE A 206 3.64 4.43 4.02
C PHE A 206 3.21 3.52 2.86
N VAL A 207 2.36 4.01 1.95
CA VAL A 207 1.80 3.17 0.87
C VAL A 207 2.86 2.91 -0.21
N ASP A 208 3.74 3.87 -0.49
CA ASP A 208 4.79 3.70 -1.50
C ASP A 208 6.02 2.93 -0.97
N ALA A 209 6.18 2.76 0.35
CA ALA A 209 7.39 2.15 0.95
C ALA A 209 7.73 0.80 0.31
N ARG A 210 6.76 -0.12 0.21
CA ARG A 210 6.96 -1.45 -0.39
C ARG A 210 7.47 -1.39 -1.84
N GLU A 211 6.93 -0.47 -2.64
CA GLU A 211 7.29 -0.31 -4.05
C GLU A 211 8.69 0.30 -4.20
N ARG A 212 9.11 1.15 -3.25
CA ARG A 212 10.43 1.83 -3.24
C ARG A 212 11.57 0.98 -2.67
N GLU A 213 11.25 -0.05 -1.90
CA GLU A 213 12.26 -0.95 -1.29
C GLU A 213 12.94 -1.85 -2.31
N LYS A 214 12.29 -2.12 -3.44
CA LYS A 214 12.82 -3.00 -4.49
C LYS A 214 13.43 -2.19 -5.62
N ASN A 215 14.69 -2.45 -5.94
CA ASN A 215 15.36 -1.90 -7.11
C ASN A 215 15.34 -2.92 -8.24
N PHE A 216 14.78 -2.53 -9.37
CA PHE A 216 14.72 -3.35 -10.58
C PHE A 216 15.59 -2.76 -11.69
N ALA A 217 16.07 -3.61 -12.60
CA ALA A 217 16.85 -3.17 -13.75
C ALA A 217 16.06 -2.16 -14.60
N LYS A 218 16.75 -1.14 -15.12
CA LYS A 218 16.10 -0.11 -15.93
C LYS A 218 15.50 -0.72 -17.20
N GLY A 219 14.22 -0.46 -17.44
CA GLY A 219 13.47 -0.99 -18.58
C GLY A 219 12.89 -2.40 -18.38
N SER A 220 13.06 -3.02 -17.20
CA SER A 220 12.42 -4.30 -16.89
C SER A 220 10.90 -4.15 -16.71
N GLU A 221 10.17 -5.24 -16.96
CA GLU A 221 8.72 -5.30 -16.73
C GLU A 221 8.38 -5.03 -15.26
N GLU A 222 9.19 -5.53 -14.33
CA GLU A 222 9.03 -5.31 -12.90
C GLU A 222 9.19 -3.83 -12.53
N GLN A 223 10.15 -3.13 -13.15
CA GLN A 223 10.27 -1.67 -12.97
C GLN A 223 9.02 -0.96 -13.49
N GLY A 224 8.52 -1.35 -14.66
CA GLY A 224 7.29 -0.81 -15.23
C GLY A 224 6.11 -0.96 -14.27
N ARG A 225 5.96 -2.13 -13.66
CA ARG A 225 4.91 -2.40 -12.66
C ARG A 225 5.05 -1.54 -11.40
N VAL A 226 6.26 -1.41 -10.85
CA VAL A 226 6.51 -0.53 -9.69
C VAL A 226 6.13 0.93 -10.02
N LEU A 227 6.53 1.42 -11.19
CA LEU A 227 6.20 2.77 -11.62
C LEU A 227 4.69 2.97 -11.82
N MET A 228 4.02 1.97 -12.39
CA MET A 228 2.56 1.95 -12.52
C MET A 228 1.89 2.03 -11.13
N ASN A 229 2.32 1.20 -10.17
CA ASN A 229 1.77 1.19 -8.81
C ASN A 229 1.95 2.55 -8.11
N LEU A 230 3.16 3.12 -8.18
CA LEU A 230 3.47 4.44 -7.61
C LEU A 230 2.62 5.56 -8.24
N GLN A 231 2.46 5.53 -9.57
CA GLN A 231 1.63 6.49 -10.29
C GLN A 231 0.16 6.39 -9.87
N ASN A 232 -0.36 5.18 -9.69
CA ASN A 232 -1.74 4.96 -9.29
C ASN A 232 -1.98 5.34 -7.82
N ASN A 233 -1.05 5.04 -6.92
CA ASN A 233 -1.10 5.52 -5.54
C ASN A 233 -1.17 7.06 -5.50
N GLU A 234 -0.33 7.73 -6.30
CA GLU A 234 -0.30 9.18 -6.44
C GLU A 234 -1.62 9.75 -6.99
N ALA A 235 -2.21 9.10 -8.00
CA ALA A 235 -3.50 9.48 -8.55
C ALA A 235 -4.60 9.44 -7.46
N GLY A 236 -4.59 8.40 -6.63
CA GLY A 236 -5.47 8.25 -5.47
C GLY A 236 -5.34 9.38 -4.46
N ARG A 237 -4.12 9.63 -3.98
CA ARG A 237 -3.84 10.71 -3.01
C ARG A 237 -4.25 12.07 -3.55
N ARG A 238 -3.94 12.33 -4.83
CA ARG A 238 -4.25 13.60 -5.50
C ARG A 238 -5.75 13.79 -5.72
N ALA A 239 -6.51 12.72 -5.96
CA ALA A 239 -7.97 12.79 -6.06
C ALA A 239 -8.56 13.31 -4.74
N VAL A 240 -8.16 12.74 -3.60
CA VAL A 240 -8.62 13.21 -2.28
C VAL A 240 -8.23 14.66 -2.02
N TYR A 241 -6.97 15.02 -2.31
CA TYR A 241 -6.47 16.38 -2.12
C TYR A 241 -7.26 17.42 -2.92
N LYS A 242 -7.48 17.16 -4.21
CA LYS A 242 -8.17 18.08 -5.12
C LYS A 242 -9.67 18.18 -4.87
N MET A 243 -10.27 17.16 -4.25
CA MET A 243 -11.70 17.12 -3.96
C MET A 243 -12.04 17.64 -2.55
N ALA A 244 -11.03 17.95 -1.73
CA ALA A 244 -11.27 18.66 -0.49
C ALA A 244 -11.77 20.08 -0.80
N ASP A 245 -12.80 20.52 -0.08
CA ASP A 245 -13.50 21.77 -0.37
C ASP A 245 -13.89 22.49 0.93
N VAL A 246 -14.33 23.74 0.78
CA VAL A 246 -14.78 24.57 1.88
C VAL A 246 -16.13 24.08 2.40
N ALA A 247 -16.15 23.66 3.65
CA ALA A 247 -17.38 23.44 4.41
C ALA A 247 -17.60 24.59 5.39
N CYS A 248 -18.86 24.93 5.66
CA CYS A 248 -19.21 26.04 6.52
C CYS A 248 -20.35 25.71 7.47
N LYS A 249 -20.33 26.35 8.64
CA LYS A 249 -21.44 26.34 9.61
C LYS A 249 -21.95 27.75 9.84
N CYS A 250 -23.28 27.85 9.88
CA CYS A 250 -23.97 29.08 10.21
C CYS A 250 -24.15 29.22 11.73
N HIS A 251 -23.96 30.45 12.20
CA HIS A 251 -24.13 30.89 13.56
C HIS A 251 -25.10 32.09 13.53
N GLY A 252 -26.26 31.93 14.15
CA GLY A 252 -27.27 32.98 14.20
C GLY A 252 -28.48 32.53 15.00
N VAL A 253 -29.23 33.50 15.52
CA VAL A 253 -30.46 33.24 16.27
C VAL A 253 -31.43 32.47 15.37
N SER A 254 -32.06 31.43 15.92
CA SER A 254 -33.00 30.56 15.22
C SER A 254 -32.44 29.88 13.95
N GLY A 255 -31.13 29.65 13.88
CA GLY A 255 -30.49 28.97 12.74
C GLY A 255 -30.19 29.87 11.54
N SER A 256 -30.29 31.20 11.70
CA SER A 256 -29.86 32.16 10.68
C SER A 256 -28.35 32.11 10.42
N CYS A 257 -27.93 32.55 9.23
CA CYS A 257 -26.53 32.59 8.79
C CYS A 257 -25.90 33.98 8.91
N SER A 258 -26.29 34.77 9.93
CA SER A 258 -25.73 36.12 10.16
C SER A 258 -24.23 36.12 10.40
N LEU A 259 -23.70 35.03 10.96
CA LEU A 259 -22.27 34.76 11.06
C LEU A 259 -22.01 33.37 10.48
N LYS A 260 -20.92 33.22 9.74
CA LYS A 260 -20.58 31.96 9.08
C LYS A 260 -19.10 31.68 9.25
N THR A 261 -18.78 30.48 9.72
CA THR A 261 -17.40 30.01 9.88
C THR A 261 -17.18 28.83 8.96
N CYS A 262 -16.07 28.85 8.23
CA CYS A 262 -15.72 27.86 7.23
C CYS A 262 -14.33 27.27 7.46
N TRP A 263 -14.15 26.01 7.08
CA TRP A 263 -12.91 25.25 7.16
C TRP A 263 -12.73 24.35 5.92
N LEU A 264 -11.52 23.84 5.74
CA LEU A 264 -11.26 22.81 4.74
C LEU A 264 -11.82 21.46 5.22
N GLN A 265 -12.61 20.80 4.39
CA GLN A 265 -13.19 19.50 4.68
C GLN A 265 -13.00 18.54 3.51
N LEU A 266 -12.74 17.27 3.83
CA LEU A 266 -12.70 16.21 2.85
C LEU A 266 -14.09 15.99 2.24
N ALA A 267 -14.12 15.79 0.92
CA ALA A 267 -15.31 15.26 0.26
C ALA A 267 -15.74 13.92 0.87
N GLU A 268 -17.02 13.59 0.67
CA GLU A 268 -17.53 12.24 0.90
C GLU A 268 -16.73 11.25 0.08
N PHE A 269 -16.33 10.14 0.70
CA PHE A 269 -15.43 9.18 0.05
C PHE A 269 -16.06 8.53 -1.20
N ARG A 270 -17.39 8.43 -1.25
CA ARG A 270 -18.12 8.01 -2.46
C ARG A 270 -17.79 8.86 -3.67
N LYS A 271 -17.75 10.20 -3.52
CA LYS A 271 -17.40 11.11 -4.64
C LYS A 271 -15.98 10.88 -5.13
N VAL A 272 -15.04 10.58 -4.21
CA VAL A 272 -13.67 10.20 -4.57
C VAL A 272 -13.66 8.88 -5.34
N GLY A 273 -14.43 7.89 -4.88
CA GLY A 273 -14.63 6.60 -5.56
C GLY A 273 -15.17 6.77 -6.99
N ASP A 274 -16.21 7.58 -7.15
CA ASP A 274 -16.82 7.90 -8.45
C ASP A 274 -15.79 8.56 -9.38
N ARG A 275 -15.03 9.54 -8.86
CA ARG A 275 -13.97 10.22 -9.61
C ARG A 275 -12.85 9.27 -10.04
N LEU A 276 -12.42 8.37 -9.18
CA LEU A 276 -11.43 7.36 -9.52
C LEU A 276 -11.99 6.35 -10.51
N LYS A 277 -13.29 6.06 -10.45
CA LYS A 277 -13.97 5.12 -11.35
C LYS A 277 -14.07 5.68 -12.77
N GLU A 278 -14.37 6.98 -12.91
CA GLU A 278 -14.27 7.70 -14.19
C GLU A 278 -12.88 7.56 -14.80
N LYS A 279 -11.83 7.75 -13.96
CA LYS A 279 -10.43 7.63 -14.41
C LYS A 279 -10.06 6.22 -14.83
N TYR A 280 -10.59 5.21 -14.13
CA TYR A 280 -10.43 3.81 -14.51
C TYR A 280 -11.07 3.51 -15.88
N ASP A 281 -12.28 4.01 -16.15
CA ASP A 281 -12.96 3.75 -17.42
C ASP A 281 -12.26 4.44 -18.60
N SER A 282 -11.55 5.54 -18.36
CA SER A 282 -10.74 6.25 -19.36
C SER A 282 -9.25 5.86 -19.36
N ALA A 283 -8.82 4.88 -18.56
CA ALA A 283 -7.42 4.51 -18.45
C ALA A 283 -6.95 3.80 -19.72
N ALA A 284 -5.79 4.23 -20.24
CA ALA A 284 -5.10 3.66 -21.39
C ALA A 284 -4.22 2.48 -21.00
#